data_AF-A0A396RMS5-F1
#
_entry.id   AF-A0A396RMS5-F1
#
_cell.length_a   1.000
_cell.length_b   1.000
_cell.length_c   1.000
_cell.angle_alpha   90.00
_cell.angle_beta   90.00
_cell.angle_gamma   90.00
#
_symmetry.space_group_name_H-M   'P 1'
#
loop_
_entity.id
_entity.type
_entity.pdbx_description
1 polymer ?
#
loop_
_entity_poly.entity_id
_entity_poly.type
_entity_poly.pdbx_seq_one_letter_code
_entity_poly.pdbx_strand_id
1 'polypeptide(L)'
;MVDPAIERILADTAPMMEEPVGGTYMAVLLFEDIDPFERHYRYGAMLDAELRLAGVGCADGGGTLFDAEDENGEREVLFTVLDIEATDIDGARTVLRAHLPELGCPAGTLVQFDTLEDRYDGTVWHLAEPRSFKEDD
;
A
#
# COMPACT_ATOMS: atom_id res chain seq x y z
N MET A 1 20.41 21.08 22.24
CA MET A 1 21.38 19.98 22.22
C MET A 1 20.55 18.72 22.31
N VAL A 2 20.60 17.87 21.28
CA VAL A 2 19.83 16.61 21.24
C VAL A 2 20.60 15.58 22.11
N ASP A 3 19.88 14.67 22.76
CA ASP A 3 20.47 13.65 23.62
C ASP A 3 21.36 12.68 22.80
N PRO A 4 22.61 12.37 23.21
CA PRO A 4 23.48 11.43 22.50
C PRO A 4 22.86 10.03 22.28
N ALA A 5 21.93 9.61 23.14
CA ALA A 5 21.19 8.36 22.95
C ALA A 5 20.19 8.47 21.79
N ILE A 6 19.55 9.62 21.61
CA ILE A 6 18.66 9.89 20.47
C ILE A 6 19.48 9.91 19.19
N GLU A 7 20.65 10.56 19.19
CA GLU A 7 21.54 10.57 18.02
C GLU A 7 21.96 9.16 17.61
N ARG A 8 22.26 8.28 18.57
CA ARG A 8 22.60 6.88 18.27
C ARG A 8 21.42 6.13 17.66
N ILE A 9 20.22 6.26 18.23
CA ILE A 9 19.01 5.61 17.69
C ILE A 9 18.76 6.07 16.26
N LEU A 10 18.81 7.37 16.00
CA LEU A 10 18.60 7.92 14.65
C LEU A 10 19.64 7.38 13.65
N ALA A 11 20.90 7.26 14.06
CA ALA A 11 21.94 6.68 13.21
C ALA A 11 21.71 5.20 12.94
N ASP A 12 21.29 4.43 13.94
CA ASP A 12 21.02 3.00 13.82
C ASP A 12 19.77 2.73 12.95
N THR A 13 18.77 3.62 12.95
CA THR A 13 17.54 3.50 12.15
C THR A 13 17.61 4.16 10.78
N ALA A 14 18.62 4.99 10.50
CA ALA A 14 18.74 5.72 9.23
C ALA A 14 18.66 4.82 7.98
N PRO A 15 19.27 3.62 7.94
CA PRO A 15 19.16 2.73 6.78
C PRO A 15 17.72 2.26 6.50
N MET A 16 16.85 2.24 7.51
CA MET A 16 15.45 1.84 7.37
C MET A 16 14.61 2.94 6.69
N MET A 17 15.10 4.18 6.69
CA MET A 17 14.44 5.33 6.08
C MET A 17 14.89 5.58 4.64
N GLU A 18 15.91 4.87 4.16
CA GLU A 18 16.29 4.90 2.75
C GLU A 18 15.28 4.10 1.92
N GLU A 19 14.95 4.58 0.73
CA GLU A 19 14.15 3.80 -0.21
C GLU A 19 14.93 2.54 -0.62
N PRO A 20 14.33 1.34 -0.54
CA PRO A 20 14.98 0.12 -0.95
C PRO A 20 15.30 0.16 -2.45
N VAL A 21 16.52 -0.23 -2.81
CA VAL A 21 16.94 -0.31 -4.21
C VAL A 21 16.56 -1.68 -4.78
N GLY A 22 15.72 -1.69 -5.83
CA GLY A 22 15.42 -2.89 -6.62
C GLY A 22 14.41 -3.84 -5.98
N GLY A 23 13.37 -3.30 -5.33
CA GLY A 23 12.22 -4.08 -4.93
C GLY A 23 11.32 -4.44 -6.12
N THR A 24 10.21 -5.09 -5.78
CA THR A 24 9.15 -5.46 -6.72
C THR A 24 7.91 -4.64 -6.41
N TYR A 25 7.37 -4.02 -7.46
CA TYR A 25 6.14 -3.27 -7.36
C TYR A 25 4.95 -4.17 -6.96
N MET A 26 4.19 -3.68 -5.99
CA MET A 26 2.90 -4.21 -5.57
C MET A 26 1.91 -3.04 -5.47
N ALA A 27 0.64 -3.32 -5.69
CA ALA A 27 -0.42 -2.32 -5.60
C ALA A 27 -1.45 -2.71 -4.55
N VAL A 28 -1.90 -1.76 -3.73
CA VAL A 28 -3.11 -1.93 -2.91
C VAL A 28 -4.23 -1.10 -3.54
N LEU A 29 -5.32 -1.76 -3.93
CA LEU A 29 -6.50 -1.10 -4.50
C LEU A 29 -7.58 -1.00 -3.42
N LEU A 30 -7.92 0.23 -3.07
CA LEU A 30 -8.97 0.58 -2.11
C LEU A 30 -10.18 1.08 -2.90
N PHE A 31 -11.35 0.48 -2.67
CA PHE A 31 -12.63 0.90 -3.26
C PHE A 31 -13.20 2.11 -2.50
N GLU A 32 -12.42 3.18 -2.43
CA GLU A 32 -12.75 4.43 -1.77
C GLU A 32 -12.31 5.62 -2.65
N ASP A 33 -13.14 6.65 -2.69
CA ASP A 33 -12.79 7.96 -3.22
C ASP A 33 -12.20 8.80 -2.07
N ILE A 34 -10.87 8.76 -1.94
CA ILE A 34 -10.12 9.53 -0.94
C ILE A 34 -9.05 10.36 -1.62
N ASP A 35 -8.89 11.60 -1.16
CA ASP A 35 -7.90 12.50 -1.74
C ASP A 35 -6.46 12.06 -1.36
N PRO A 36 -5.44 12.50 -2.10
CA PRO A 36 -4.06 12.07 -1.88
C PRO A 36 -3.51 12.32 -0.46
N PHE A 37 -3.95 13.39 0.22
CA PHE A 37 -3.51 13.67 1.58
C PHE A 37 -4.21 12.75 2.57
N GLU A 38 -5.53 12.57 2.46
CA GLU A 38 -6.26 11.64 3.30
C GLU A 38 -5.71 10.21 3.15
N ARG A 39 -5.47 9.78 1.92
CA ARG A 39 -4.82 8.49 1.60
C ARG A 39 -3.48 8.32 2.31
N HIS A 40 -2.62 9.34 2.25
CA HIS A 40 -1.32 9.29 2.91
C HIS A 40 -1.45 9.16 4.44
N TYR A 41 -2.34 9.94 5.06
CA TYR A 41 -2.51 9.91 6.51
C TYR A 41 -3.23 8.67 7.04
N ARG A 42 -4.24 8.15 6.31
CA ARG A 42 -5.00 6.97 6.72
C ARG A 42 -4.22 5.69 6.51
N TYR A 43 -3.48 5.59 5.41
CA TYR A 43 -2.84 4.33 5.01
C TYR A 43 -1.34 4.50 4.78
N GLY A 44 -0.94 5.37 3.85
CA GLY A 44 0.43 5.42 3.32
C GLY A 44 1.52 5.52 4.39
N ALA A 45 1.42 6.51 5.29
CA ALA A 45 2.43 6.74 6.32
C ALA A 45 2.55 5.57 7.32
N MET A 46 1.42 4.97 7.70
CA MET A 46 1.39 3.86 8.65
C MET A 46 1.94 2.57 8.02
N LEU A 47 1.51 2.26 6.79
CA LEU A 47 2.00 1.09 6.07
C LEU A 47 3.48 1.22 5.72
N ASP A 48 3.94 2.40 5.30
CA ASP A 48 5.37 2.66 5.07
C ASP A 48 6.20 2.35 6.32
N ALA A 49 5.78 2.86 7.47
CA ALA A 49 6.46 2.62 8.73
C ALA A 49 6.53 1.12 9.07
N GLU A 50 5.41 0.40 9.00
CA GLU A 50 5.38 -1.04 9.34
C GLU A 50 6.18 -1.89 8.35
N LEU A 51 6.12 -1.61 7.05
CA LEU A 51 6.91 -2.30 6.03
C LEU A 51 8.42 -2.10 6.23
N ARG A 52 8.83 -0.87 6.55
CA ARG A 52 10.23 -0.53 6.85
C ARG A 52 10.70 -1.16 8.15
N LEU A 53 9.87 -1.13 9.19
CA LEU A 53 10.16 -1.77 10.48
C LEU A 53 10.33 -3.28 10.36
N ALA A 54 9.53 -3.92 9.51
CA ALA A 54 9.66 -5.34 9.18
C ALA A 54 10.83 -5.64 8.22
N GLY A 55 11.37 -4.62 7.54
CA GLY A 55 12.46 -4.77 6.56
C GLY A 55 12.02 -5.45 5.25
N VAL A 56 10.73 -5.37 4.91
CA VAL A 56 10.12 -6.09 3.77
C VAL A 56 9.71 -5.17 2.61
N GLY A 57 9.85 -3.85 2.77
CA GLY A 57 9.54 -2.88 1.72
C GLY A 57 9.26 -1.47 2.26
N CYS A 58 8.59 -0.67 1.45
CA CYS A 58 8.06 0.66 1.79
C CYS A 58 6.79 0.97 0.99
N ALA A 59 6.06 2.01 1.40
CA ALA A 59 4.99 2.59 0.58
C ALA A 59 5.51 3.89 -0.05
N ASP A 60 5.51 3.97 -1.37
CA ASP A 60 6.23 5.03 -2.13
C ASP A 60 5.28 6.01 -2.84
N GLY A 61 3.97 5.76 -2.83
CA GLY A 61 3.05 6.65 -3.50
C GLY A 61 1.63 6.12 -3.61
N GLY A 62 1.08 6.27 -4.81
CA GLY A 62 -0.29 5.89 -5.11
C GLY A 62 -0.95 6.82 -6.12
N GLY A 63 -1.97 6.30 -6.79
CA GLY A 63 -2.81 7.01 -7.74
C GLY A 63 -4.29 6.98 -7.40
N THR A 64 -5.07 7.47 -8.33
CA THR A 64 -6.53 7.32 -8.39
C THR A 64 -6.85 6.79 -9.77
N LEU A 65 -7.56 5.67 -9.82
CA LEU A 65 -7.98 5.03 -11.04
C LEU A 65 -9.45 5.38 -11.26
N PHE A 66 -9.74 5.89 -12.44
CA PHE A 66 -11.05 6.40 -12.82
C PHE A 66 -11.72 5.46 -13.81
N ASP A 67 -13.05 5.45 -13.83
CA ASP A 67 -13.82 4.73 -14.83
C ASP A 67 -13.77 5.44 -16.21
N ALA A 68 -14.45 4.83 -17.18
CA ALA A 68 -14.61 5.41 -18.50
C ALA A 68 -15.49 6.67 -18.44
N GLU A 69 -15.00 7.73 -19.07
CA GLU A 69 -15.71 9.00 -19.18
C GLU A 69 -17.15 8.85 -19.68
N ASP A 70 -18.10 9.40 -18.93
CA ASP A 70 -19.52 9.32 -19.23
C ASP A 70 -19.94 10.25 -20.39
N GLU A 71 -21.24 10.26 -20.74
CA GLU A 71 -21.75 11.10 -21.82
C GLU A 71 -21.63 12.62 -21.56
N ASN A 72 -21.35 13.01 -20.33
CA ASN A 72 -21.19 14.40 -19.89
C ASN A 72 -19.71 14.82 -19.74
N GLY A 73 -18.77 13.90 -19.93
CA GLY A 73 -17.34 14.17 -19.73
C GLY A 73 -16.86 13.97 -18.29
N GLU A 74 -17.68 13.38 -17.42
CA GLU A 74 -17.35 13.11 -16.02
C GLU A 74 -16.77 11.71 -15.85
N ARG A 75 -15.94 11.51 -14.82
CA ARG A 75 -15.36 10.21 -14.47
C ARG A 75 -15.54 9.93 -13.00
N GLU A 76 -15.95 8.73 -12.67
CA GLU A 76 -16.04 8.29 -11.27
C GLU A 76 -14.73 7.61 -10.84
N VAL A 77 -14.40 7.72 -9.56
CA VAL A 77 -13.25 7.00 -8.99
C VAL A 77 -13.63 5.53 -8.81
N LEU A 78 -12.88 4.65 -9.46
CA LEU A 78 -12.98 3.21 -9.25
C LEU A 78 -12.15 2.78 -8.03
N PHE A 79 -10.90 3.24 -7.99
CA PHE A 79 -9.94 2.86 -6.96
C PHE A 79 -9.09 4.04 -6.53
N THR A 80 -8.79 4.07 -5.24
CA THR A 80 -7.56 4.66 -4.75
C THR A 80 -6.48 3.59 -4.73
N VAL A 81 -5.32 3.89 -5.30
CA VAL A 81 -4.16 2.98 -5.34
C VAL A 81 -3.12 3.44 -4.32
N LEU A 82 -2.54 2.50 -3.58
CA LEU A 82 -1.29 2.69 -2.84
C LEU A 82 -0.20 1.87 -3.53
N ASP A 83 0.89 2.55 -3.86
CA ASP A 83 2.06 1.93 -4.45
C ASP A 83 2.96 1.40 -3.33
N ILE A 84 3.39 0.15 -3.47
CA ILE A 84 4.22 -0.56 -2.50
C ILE A 84 5.44 -1.10 -3.25
N GLU A 85 6.63 -0.77 -2.76
CA GLU A 85 7.88 -1.35 -3.24
C GLU A 85 8.33 -2.43 -2.25
N ALA A 86 8.23 -3.70 -2.65
CA ALA A 86 8.50 -4.84 -1.78
C ALA A 86 9.88 -5.45 -2.04
N THR A 87 10.72 -5.55 -1.02
CA THR A 87 11.98 -6.33 -1.07
C THR A 87 11.75 -7.80 -0.76
N ASP A 88 10.66 -8.12 -0.08
CA ASP A 88 10.13 -9.46 0.17
C ASP A 88 8.61 -9.45 -0.02
N ILE A 89 8.13 -10.02 -1.12
CA ILE A 89 6.70 -10.02 -1.49
C ILE A 89 5.86 -10.73 -0.42
N ASP A 90 6.28 -11.89 0.09
CA ASP A 90 5.49 -12.65 1.06
C ASP A 90 5.50 -11.97 2.44
N GLY A 91 6.64 -11.35 2.79
CA GLY A 91 6.77 -10.48 3.96
C GLY A 91 5.82 -9.28 3.89
N ALA A 92 5.88 -8.53 2.79
CA ALA A 92 5.03 -7.35 2.57
C ALA A 92 3.54 -7.73 2.57
N ARG A 93 3.14 -8.79 1.88
CA ARG A 93 1.77 -9.33 1.91
C ARG A 93 1.30 -9.65 3.32
N THR A 94 2.18 -10.17 4.17
CA THR A 94 1.83 -10.49 5.56
C THR A 94 1.59 -9.24 6.39
N VAL A 95 2.45 -8.23 6.26
CA VAL A 95 2.28 -6.91 6.90
C VAL A 95 0.99 -6.25 6.43
N LEU A 96 0.77 -6.15 5.11
CA LEU A 96 -0.41 -5.51 4.54
C LEU A 96 -1.71 -6.16 5.01
N ARG A 97 -1.80 -7.50 5.00
CA ARG A 97 -2.99 -8.22 5.45
C ARG A 97 -3.30 -8.06 6.94
N ALA A 98 -2.26 -7.87 7.76
CA ALA A 98 -2.43 -7.62 9.18
C ALA A 98 -2.95 -6.20 9.44
N HIS A 99 -2.36 -5.18 8.79
CA HIS A 99 -2.62 -3.78 9.13
C HIS A 99 -3.77 -3.13 8.35
N LEU A 100 -4.00 -3.48 7.09
CA LEU A 100 -5.07 -2.86 6.28
C LEU A 100 -6.46 -2.93 6.95
N PRO A 101 -6.90 -4.07 7.53
CA PRO A 101 -8.17 -4.13 8.24
C PRO A 101 -8.19 -3.27 9.52
N GLU A 102 -7.07 -3.17 10.24
CA GLU A 102 -6.94 -2.32 11.43
C GLU A 102 -7.02 -0.83 11.09
N LEU A 103 -6.52 -0.45 9.91
CA LEU A 103 -6.63 0.89 9.35
C LEU A 103 -8.01 1.16 8.72
N GLY A 104 -8.91 0.18 8.74
CA GLY A 104 -10.28 0.31 8.27
C GLY A 104 -10.44 0.24 6.76
N CYS A 105 -9.58 -0.54 6.07
CA CYS A 105 -9.75 -0.76 4.64
C CYS A 105 -11.14 -1.34 4.32
N PRO A 106 -11.75 -0.96 3.19
CA PRO A 106 -13.08 -1.42 2.83
C PRO A 106 -13.07 -2.90 2.43
N ALA A 107 -14.23 -3.55 2.56
CA ALA A 107 -14.46 -4.83 1.89
C ALA A 107 -14.26 -4.66 0.37
N GLY A 108 -13.63 -5.64 -0.25
CA GLY A 108 -13.22 -5.59 -1.65
C GLY A 108 -11.76 -5.18 -1.86
N THR A 109 -11.06 -4.64 -0.84
CA THR A 109 -9.65 -4.25 -0.94
C THR A 109 -8.77 -5.36 -1.53
N LEU A 110 -7.89 -5.00 -2.46
CA LEU A 110 -6.98 -5.92 -3.14
C LEU A 110 -5.53 -5.59 -2.82
N VAL A 111 -4.73 -6.61 -2.58
CA VAL A 111 -3.26 -6.53 -2.55
C VAL A 111 -2.75 -7.29 -3.76
N GLN A 112 -2.33 -6.58 -4.80
CA GLN A 112 -1.93 -7.13 -6.08
C GLN A 112 -0.41 -7.29 -6.17
N PHE A 113 0.06 -8.46 -6.60
CA PHE A 113 1.48 -8.81 -6.77
C PHE A 113 1.65 -9.79 -7.93
N ASP A 114 2.66 -9.61 -8.78
CA ASP A 114 2.84 -10.39 -10.00
C ASP A 114 1.54 -10.51 -10.83
N THR A 115 1.02 -11.74 -10.99
CA THR A 115 -0.24 -12.05 -11.69
C THR A 115 -1.39 -12.41 -10.74
N LEU A 116 -1.18 -12.23 -9.43
CA LEU A 116 -2.08 -12.64 -8.37
C LEU A 116 -2.52 -11.46 -7.48
N GLU A 117 -3.51 -11.72 -6.65
CA GLU A 117 -3.97 -10.79 -5.63
C GLU A 117 -4.47 -11.52 -4.37
N ASP A 118 -4.31 -10.86 -3.23
CA ASP A 118 -5.05 -11.19 -2.01
C ASP A 118 -6.26 -10.25 -1.92
N ARG A 119 -7.44 -10.79 -1.62
CA ARG A 119 -8.70 -10.03 -1.56
C ARG A 119 -9.28 -10.05 -0.16
N TYR A 120 -9.58 -8.88 0.38
CA TYR A 120 -10.28 -8.75 1.65
C TYR A 120 -11.80 -8.71 1.42
N ASP A 121 -12.56 -9.58 2.06
CA ASP A 121 -14.03 -9.58 1.95
C ASP A 121 -14.76 -8.77 3.05
N GLY A 122 -13.99 -8.06 3.89
CA GLY A 122 -14.50 -7.37 5.07
C GLY A 122 -14.43 -8.20 6.36
N THR A 123 -14.07 -9.49 6.28
CA THR A 123 -13.88 -10.38 7.44
C THR A 123 -12.58 -11.16 7.34
N VAL A 124 -12.30 -11.78 6.20
CA VAL A 124 -11.13 -12.62 5.95
C VAL A 124 -10.45 -12.24 4.64
N TRP A 125 -9.22 -12.71 4.48
CA TRP A 125 -8.46 -12.61 3.25
C TRP A 125 -8.57 -13.90 2.43
N HIS A 126 -8.95 -13.76 1.16
CA HIS A 126 -8.82 -14.80 0.14
C HIS A 126 -7.47 -14.60 -0.55
N LEU A 127 -6.63 -15.63 -0.60
CA LEU A 127 -5.22 -15.47 -0.91
C LEU A 127 -4.86 -15.99 -2.30
N ALA A 128 -3.95 -15.30 -2.97
CA ALA A 128 -3.34 -15.71 -4.24
C ALA A 128 -4.38 -16.05 -5.33
N GLU A 129 -5.44 -15.25 -5.41
CA GLU A 129 -6.42 -15.32 -6.49
C GLU A 129 -5.82 -14.70 -7.77
N PRO A 130 -6.30 -15.08 -8.98
CA PRO A 130 -5.91 -14.38 -10.19
C PRO A 130 -6.28 -12.90 -10.13
N ARG A 131 -5.40 -12.01 -10.63
CA ARG A 131 -5.69 -10.57 -10.67
C ARG A 131 -7.00 -10.25 -11.40
N SER A 132 -7.78 -9.37 -10.79
CA SER A 132 -9.04 -8.88 -11.37
C SER A 132 -8.88 -7.67 -12.27
N PHE A 133 -7.86 -6.85 -12.00
CA PHE A 133 -7.57 -5.60 -12.72
C PHE A 133 -6.09 -5.54 -13.09
N LYS A 134 -5.81 -4.86 -14.19
CA LYS A 134 -4.46 -4.45 -14.61
C LYS A 134 -4.31 -2.95 -14.45
N GLU A 135 -3.08 -2.47 -14.36
CA GLU A 135 -2.79 -1.03 -14.27
C GLU A 135 -3.25 -0.24 -15.50
N ASP A 136 -3.45 -0.91 -16.65
CA ASP A 136 -3.92 -0.31 -17.91
C ASP A 136 -5.44 -0.49 -18.14
N ASP A 137 -6.16 -1.16 -17.24
CA ASP A 137 -7.62 -1.36 -17.36
C ASP A 137 -8.39 -0.11 -16.90
#